data_AF-A0A4Z0J4A1-F1
#
_entry.id   AF-A0A4Z0J4A1-F1
#
_cell.length_a   1.000
_cell.length_b   1.000
_cell.length_c   1.000
_cell.angle_alpha   90.00
_cell.angle_beta   90.00
_cell.angle_gamma   90.00
#
_symmetry.space_group_name_H-M   'P 1'
#
loop_
_entity.id
_entity.type
_entity.pdbx_description
1 polymer ?
#
loop_
_entity_poly.entity_id
_entity_poly.type
_entity_poly.pdbx_seq_one_letter_code
_entity_poly.pdbx_strand_id
1 'polypeptide(L)'
;KGRSAIASAAYRSGEKLFDDQEGRHYFYARSVIPESFILTPKNAPEWASDREKLWNEVERKDRRANSRYAKEFNVALPVELSEDEQKELLTKYVQENFVDQGMVADVAIHRDHQDNPHAHVMLTNRPFNPDGTWGIKSKKQYILDENGNKMYTGTSKYPKSRKILMVDWD
;
A
#
# COMPACT_ATOMS: atom_id res chain seq x y z
N LYS A 1 -8.14 13.82 -12.42
CA LYS A 1 -8.22 13.94 -10.94
C LYS A 1 -7.19 12.99 -10.35
N GLY A 2 -6.23 13.49 -9.57
CA GLY A 2 -5.27 12.65 -8.87
C GLY A 2 -5.98 11.80 -7.82
N ARG A 3 -5.48 10.58 -7.57
CA ARG A 3 -5.96 9.72 -6.49
C ARG A 3 -5.14 10.06 -5.25
N SER A 4 -5.78 10.40 -4.13
CA SER A 4 -5.13 10.58 -2.82
C SER A 4 -5.31 9.30 -2.00
N ALA A 5 -4.20 8.74 -1.52
CA ALA A 5 -4.16 7.64 -0.57
C ALA A 5 -4.73 8.07 0.79
N ILE A 6 -4.54 9.33 1.21
CA ILE A 6 -5.08 9.84 2.46
C ILE A 6 -6.61 9.92 2.36
N ALA A 7 -7.13 10.47 1.27
CA ALA A 7 -8.59 10.50 1.02
C ALA A 7 -9.19 9.08 1.02
N SER A 8 -8.47 8.16 0.39
CA SER A 8 -8.81 6.74 0.28
C SER A 8 -8.83 6.03 1.64
N ALA A 9 -7.82 6.28 2.47
CA ALA A 9 -7.71 5.71 3.81
C ALA A 9 -8.76 6.30 4.76
N ALA A 10 -9.00 7.62 4.72
CA ALA A 10 -10.05 8.29 5.49
C ALA A 10 -11.44 7.77 5.11
N TYR A 11 -11.70 7.59 3.81
CA TYR A 11 -12.97 7.04 3.34
C TYR A 11 -13.22 5.63 3.89
N ARG A 12 -12.21 4.76 3.86
CA ARG A 12 -12.34 3.34 4.27
C ARG A 12 -12.35 3.15 5.78
N SER A 13 -11.48 3.82 6.52
CA SER A 13 -11.39 3.69 7.98
C SER A 13 -12.51 4.45 8.70
N GLY A 14 -13.07 5.49 8.08
CA GLY A 14 -13.97 6.43 8.75
C GLY A 14 -13.24 7.47 9.61
N GLU A 15 -11.90 7.44 9.65
CA GLU A 15 -11.09 8.41 10.39
C GLU A 15 -11.01 9.76 9.66
N LYS A 16 -10.89 10.84 10.44
CA LYS A 16 -10.57 12.17 9.90
C LYS A 16 -9.06 12.28 9.75
N LEU A 17 -8.57 12.34 8.52
CA LEU A 17 -7.13 12.40 8.20
C LEU A 17 -6.78 13.70 7.48
N PHE A 18 -5.64 14.29 7.81
CA PHE A 18 -5.07 15.46 7.14
C PHE A 18 -4.17 15.05 5.97
N ASP A 19 -4.34 15.69 4.82
CA ASP A 19 -3.47 15.53 3.65
C ASP A 19 -2.51 16.72 3.60
N ASP A 20 -1.22 16.47 3.85
CA ASP A 20 -0.16 17.49 3.88
C ASP A 20 0.03 18.16 2.51
N GLN A 21 -0.25 17.44 1.43
CA GLN A 21 -0.05 17.93 0.08
C GLN A 21 -1.18 18.86 -0.36
N GLU A 22 -2.41 18.55 0.02
CA GLU A 22 -3.57 19.38 -0.31
C GLU A 22 -3.92 20.39 0.80
N GLY A 23 -3.32 20.27 1.98
CA GLY A 23 -3.52 21.18 3.11
C GLY A 23 -4.94 21.13 3.67
N ARG A 24 -5.60 19.96 3.63
CA ARG A 24 -6.98 19.80 4.08
C ARG A 24 -7.24 18.47 4.77
N HIS A 25 -8.30 18.42 5.57
CA HIS A 25 -8.81 17.16 6.11
C HIS A 25 -9.76 16.47 5.15
N TYR A 26 -9.65 15.15 5.10
CA TYR A 26 -10.65 14.23 4.60
C TYR A 26 -11.41 13.60 5.76
N PHE A 27 -12.74 13.69 5.71
CA PHE A 27 -13.62 13.03 6.66
C PHE A 27 -14.93 12.70 5.97
N TYR A 28 -15.42 11.48 6.20
CA TYR A 28 -16.63 10.96 5.56
C TYR A 28 -17.52 10.40 6.66
N ALA A 29 -18.62 11.10 6.94
CA ALA A 29 -19.57 10.67 7.96
C ALA A 29 -20.17 9.30 7.60
N ARG A 30 -20.30 8.44 8.61
CA ARG A 30 -20.86 7.08 8.47
C ARG A 30 -21.83 6.80 9.61
N SER A 31 -22.90 6.08 9.30
CA SER A 31 -23.85 5.58 10.29
C SER A 31 -23.27 4.39 11.08
N VAL A 32 -22.49 3.56 10.42
CA VAL A 32 -21.76 2.43 11.01
C VAL A 32 -20.27 2.68 10.81
N ILE A 33 -19.54 2.79 11.93
CA ILE A 33 -18.10 3.01 11.90
C ILE A 33 -17.39 1.70 11.56
N PRO A 34 -16.52 1.68 10.53
CA PRO A 34 -15.71 0.51 10.20
C PRO A 34 -14.77 0.14 11.35
N GLU A 35 -14.55 -1.16 11.52
CA GLU A 35 -13.45 -1.63 12.35
C GLU A 35 -12.16 -1.55 11.52
N SER A 36 -11.17 -0.76 11.95
CA SER A 36 -9.95 -0.55 11.17
C SER A 36 -8.67 -0.69 12.00
N PHE A 37 -7.61 -1.16 11.36
CA PHE A 37 -6.30 -1.39 11.98
C PHE A 37 -5.20 -1.47 10.92
N ILE A 38 -3.96 -1.29 11.35
CA ILE A 38 -2.78 -1.41 10.47
C ILE A 38 -1.91 -2.56 10.95
N LEU A 39 -1.52 -3.43 10.03
CA LEU A 39 -0.51 -4.47 10.24
C LEU A 39 0.80 -4.01 9.62
N THR A 40 1.89 -4.15 10.37
CA THR A 40 3.21 -3.68 9.96
C THR A 40 4.22 -4.83 9.89
N PRO A 41 5.12 -4.84 8.89
CA PRO A 41 6.17 -5.85 8.80
C PRO A 41 7.26 -5.59 9.85
N LYS A 42 8.08 -6.60 10.13
CA LYS A 42 9.13 -6.56 11.17
C LYS A 42 10.05 -5.33 11.13
N ASN A 43 10.41 -4.84 9.93
CA ASN A 43 11.33 -3.71 9.77
C ASN A 43 10.63 -2.35 9.73
N ALA A 44 9.31 -2.31 9.91
CA ALA A 44 8.59 -1.06 9.87
C ALA A 44 8.93 -0.21 11.09
N PRO A 45 9.16 1.10 10.90
CA PRO A 45 9.28 2.02 12.00
C PRO A 45 7.93 2.18 12.71
N GLU A 46 7.96 2.50 14.00
CA GLU A 46 6.76 2.61 14.86
C GLU A 46 5.69 3.56 14.28
N TRP A 47 6.11 4.65 13.64
CA TRP A 47 5.17 5.60 13.02
C TRP A 47 4.35 4.98 11.87
N ALA A 48 4.75 3.85 11.30
CA ALA A 48 4.04 3.22 10.19
C ALA A 48 2.69 2.61 10.59
N SER A 49 2.41 2.45 11.89
CA SER A 49 1.09 2.08 12.41
C SER A 49 0.15 3.27 12.59
N ASP A 50 0.62 4.50 12.39
CA ASP A 50 -0.20 5.71 12.35
C ASP A 50 -0.67 5.97 10.92
N ARG A 51 -1.98 5.90 10.68
CA ARG A 51 -2.58 5.95 9.35
C ARG A 51 -2.33 7.26 8.62
N GLU A 52 -2.45 8.39 9.32
CA GLU A 52 -2.24 9.72 8.74
C GLU A 52 -0.78 9.87 8.33
N LYS A 53 0.17 9.52 9.21
CA LYS A 53 1.60 9.57 8.92
C LYS A 53 1.98 8.61 7.80
N LEU A 54 1.47 7.38 7.83
CA LEU A 54 1.75 6.35 6.82
C LEU A 54 1.43 6.85 5.43
N TRP A 55 0.19 7.28 5.19
CA TRP A 55 -0.26 7.62 3.86
C TRP A 55 0.33 8.95 3.36
N ASN A 56 0.56 9.94 4.23
CA ASN A 56 1.31 11.15 3.86
C ASN A 56 2.76 10.83 3.46
N GLU A 57 3.44 9.95 4.20
CA GLU A 57 4.81 9.53 3.85
C GLU A 57 4.86 8.73 2.54
N VAL A 58 3.88 7.85 2.29
CA VAL A 58 3.76 7.12 1.03
C VAL A 58 3.59 8.08 -0.15
N GLU A 59 2.64 9.02 -0.05
CA GLU A 59 2.42 10.01 -1.10
C GLU A 59 3.67 10.84 -1.36
N ARG A 60 4.33 11.34 -0.30
CA ARG A 60 5.57 12.11 -0.38
C ARG A 60 6.68 11.34 -1.09
N LYS A 61 6.83 10.05 -0.82
CA LYS A 61 7.90 9.20 -1.40
C LYS A 61 7.62 8.74 -2.81
N ASP A 62 6.36 8.49 -3.13
CA ASP A 62 5.97 7.96 -4.43
C ASP A 62 5.46 9.00 -5.42
N ARG A 63 5.43 10.28 -5.07
CA ARG A 63 4.93 11.37 -5.92
C ARG A 63 5.54 11.43 -7.33
N ARG A 64 4.71 11.07 -8.32
CA ARG A 64 4.86 11.33 -9.76
C ARG A 64 3.46 11.47 -10.36
N ALA A 65 3.35 12.08 -11.54
CA ALA A 65 2.05 12.37 -12.16
C ALA A 65 1.10 11.16 -12.29
N ASN A 66 1.65 9.93 -12.41
CA ASN A 66 0.90 8.69 -12.58
C ASN A 66 1.18 7.68 -11.45
N SER A 67 1.50 8.16 -10.26
CA SER A 67 1.86 7.28 -9.15
C SER A 67 0.67 6.52 -8.61
N ARG A 68 0.89 5.22 -8.39
CA ARG A 68 0.03 4.37 -7.58
C ARG A 68 0.61 4.39 -6.17
N TYR A 69 -0.13 4.96 -5.23
CA TYR A 69 0.30 5.09 -3.84
C TYR A 69 0.08 3.80 -3.05
N ALA A 70 -1.04 3.10 -3.31
CA ALA A 70 -1.35 1.81 -2.72
C ALA A 70 -1.65 0.75 -3.79
N LYS A 71 -1.42 -0.51 -3.43
CA LYS A 71 -2.18 -1.65 -3.97
C LYS A 71 -3.43 -1.81 -3.12
N GLU A 72 -4.53 -2.26 -3.71
CA GLU A 72 -5.79 -2.38 -3.00
C GLU A 72 -6.56 -3.61 -3.48
N PHE A 73 -7.22 -4.29 -2.54
CA PHE A 73 -8.20 -5.32 -2.83
C PHE A 73 -9.33 -5.26 -1.80
N ASN A 74 -10.48 -5.82 -2.19
CA ASN A 74 -11.63 -5.98 -1.32
C ASN A 74 -11.92 -7.47 -1.17
N VAL A 75 -12.38 -7.88 0.01
CA VAL A 75 -12.72 -9.28 0.30
C VAL A 75 -14.06 -9.34 1.01
N ALA A 76 -14.95 -10.21 0.54
CA ALA A 76 -16.18 -10.53 1.25
C ALA A 76 -15.85 -11.47 2.41
N LEU A 77 -16.49 -11.24 3.56
CA LEU A 77 -16.31 -12.04 4.76
C LEU A 77 -17.50 -13.01 4.90
N PRO A 78 -17.27 -14.27 5.29
CA PRO A 78 -18.37 -15.23 5.48
C PRO A 78 -19.31 -14.75 6.59
N VAL A 79 -20.61 -14.69 6.29
CA VAL A 79 -21.65 -14.25 7.24
C VAL A 79 -21.93 -15.28 8.34
N GLU A 80 -21.51 -16.52 8.12
CA GLU A 80 -21.63 -17.62 9.07
C GLU A 80 -20.62 -17.53 10.22
N LEU A 81 -19.55 -16.75 10.05
CA LEU A 81 -18.55 -16.49 11.08
C LEU A 81 -18.98 -15.31 11.96
N SER A 82 -18.64 -15.39 13.25
CA SER A 82 -18.73 -14.24 14.16
C SER A 82 -17.81 -13.10 13.70
N GLU A 83 -18.07 -11.87 14.15
CA GLU A 83 -17.25 -10.72 13.80
C GLU A 83 -15.76 -10.90 14.18
N ASP A 84 -15.50 -11.55 15.31
CA ASP A 84 -14.14 -11.88 15.78
C ASP A 84 -13.48 -12.93 14.87
N GLU A 85 -14.18 -14.00 14.49
CA GLU A 85 -13.66 -15.01 13.57
C GLU A 85 -13.39 -14.44 12.16
N GLN A 86 -14.27 -13.55 11.68
CA GLN A 86 -14.06 -12.83 10.43
C GLN A 86 -12.78 -11.99 10.47
N LYS A 87 -12.57 -11.25 11.58
CA LYS A 87 -11.38 -10.44 11.80
C LYS A 87 -10.13 -11.31 11.89
N GLU A 88 -10.17 -12.39 12.66
CA GLU A 88 -9.04 -13.30 12.82
C GLU A 88 -8.63 -13.93 11.47
N LEU A 89 -9.62 -14.45 10.73
CA LEU A 89 -9.42 -15.02 9.39
C LEU A 89 -8.76 -14.00 8.45
N LEU A 90 -9.33 -12.78 8.38
CA LEU A 90 -8.80 -11.71 7.54
C LEU A 90 -7.39 -11.31 7.97
N THR A 91 -7.16 -11.10 9.27
CA THR A 91 -5.88 -10.67 9.83
C THR A 91 -4.80 -11.67 9.50
N LYS A 92 -5.08 -12.98 9.71
CA LYS A 92 -4.16 -14.06 9.37
C LYS A 92 -3.84 -14.09 7.89
N TYR A 93 -4.86 -14.03 7.03
CA TYR A 93 -4.66 -14.00 5.58
C TYR A 93 -3.80 -12.80 5.15
N VAL A 94 -4.08 -11.61 5.68
CA VAL A 94 -3.33 -10.40 5.33
C VAL A 94 -1.89 -10.47 5.84
N GLN A 95 -1.69 -10.99 7.04
CA GLN A 95 -0.37 -11.18 7.64
C GLN A 95 0.50 -12.10 6.76
N GLU A 96 0.04 -13.33 6.51
CA GLU A 96 0.80 -14.37 5.84
C GLU A 96 1.11 -14.02 4.38
N ASN A 97 0.15 -13.38 3.67
CA ASN A 97 0.27 -13.15 2.24
C ASN A 97 0.90 -11.80 1.86
N PHE A 98 0.86 -10.80 2.75
CA PHE A 98 1.32 -9.45 2.41
C PHE A 98 2.29 -8.85 3.43
N VAL A 99 1.96 -8.92 4.72
CA VAL A 99 2.78 -8.27 5.76
C VAL A 99 4.09 -9.02 5.95
N ASP A 100 4.06 -10.34 5.95
CA ASP A 100 5.26 -11.19 6.01
C ASP A 100 6.15 -11.03 4.76
N GLN A 101 5.57 -10.62 3.63
CA GLN A 101 6.30 -10.26 2.41
C GLN A 101 6.90 -8.84 2.46
N GLY A 102 6.64 -8.07 3.52
CA GLY A 102 7.23 -6.76 3.78
C GLY A 102 6.34 -5.56 3.49
N MET A 103 5.04 -5.75 3.19
CA MET A 103 4.10 -4.65 3.00
C MET A 103 3.51 -4.17 4.33
N VAL A 104 3.20 -2.88 4.45
CA VAL A 104 2.23 -2.42 5.47
C VAL A 104 0.83 -2.60 4.90
N ALA A 105 -0.08 -3.12 5.71
CA ALA A 105 -1.48 -3.29 5.33
C ALA A 105 -2.39 -2.45 6.23
N ASP A 106 -3.14 -1.53 5.62
CA ASP A 106 -4.21 -0.77 6.27
C ASP A 106 -5.55 -1.42 5.93
N VAL A 107 -6.20 -1.97 6.96
CA VAL A 107 -7.39 -2.79 6.86
C VAL A 107 -8.57 -2.03 7.45
N ALA A 108 -9.71 -2.06 6.75
CA ALA A 108 -10.98 -1.58 7.26
C ALA A 108 -12.10 -2.57 6.94
N ILE A 109 -12.74 -3.11 7.97
CA ILE A 109 -13.87 -4.03 7.88
C ILE A 109 -15.17 -3.24 7.99
N HIS A 110 -16.03 -3.39 6.98
CA HIS A 110 -17.31 -2.72 6.82
C HIS A 110 -18.43 -3.73 7.10
N ARG A 111 -19.35 -3.33 7.98
CA ARG A 111 -20.53 -4.11 8.40
C ARG A 111 -21.80 -3.25 8.35
N ASP A 112 -21.81 -2.28 7.45
CA ASP A 112 -22.95 -1.41 7.20
C ASP A 112 -24.13 -2.12 6.51
N HIS A 113 -23.89 -3.32 5.96
CA HIS A 113 -24.92 -4.22 5.46
C HIS A 113 -24.74 -5.62 6.05
N GLN A 114 -25.76 -6.13 6.77
CA GLN A 114 -25.70 -7.38 7.52
C GLN A 114 -25.33 -8.60 6.64
N ASP A 115 -25.89 -8.67 5.43
CA ASP A 115 -25.63 -9.80 4.51
C ASP A 115 -24.37 -9.62 3.63
N ASN A 116 -23.60 -8.54 3.85
CA ASN A 116 -22.41 -8.25 3.05
C ASN A 116 -21.28 -7.62 3.89
N PRO A 117 -20.81 -8.29 4.96
CA PRO A 117 -19.58 -7.87 5.62
C PRO A 117 -18.42 -8.03 4.64
N HIS A 118 -17.62 -6.98 4.52
CA HIS A 118 -16.49 -6.96 3.60
C HIS A 118 -15.35 -6.14 4.18
N ALA A 119 -14.14 -6.40 3.73
CA ALA A 119 -12.98 -5.60 4.11
C ALA A 119 -12.34 -4.96 2.90
N HIS A 120 -11.87 -3.73 3.09
CA HIS A 120 -10.92 -3.07 2.22
C HIS A 120 -9.52 -3.20 2.79
N VAL A 121 -8.55 -3.56 1.95
CA VAL A 121 -7.14 -3.65 2.34
C VAL A 121 -6.32 -2.77 1.40
N MET A 122 -5.62 -1.79 1.95
CA MET A 122 -4.66 -0.96 1.25
C MET A 122 -3.23 -1.37 1.63
N LEU A 123 -2.39 -1.63 0.64
CA LEU A 123 -1.04 -2.14 0.80
C LEU A 123 -0.01 -1.13 0.26
N THR A 124 1.09 -0.96 1.00
CA THR A 124 2.19 -0.10 0.54
C THR A 124 2.94 -0.71 -0.64
N ASN A 125 3.46 0.14 -1.54
CA ASN A 125 4.20 -0.29 -2.72
C ASN A 125 5.72 -0.40 -2.50
N ARG A 126 6.21 -0.12 -1.30
CA ARG A 126 7.64 -0.20 -0.93
C ARG A 126 7.80 -1.04 0.34
N PRO A 127 8.87 -1.83 0.43
CA PRO A 127 9.26 -2.43 1.70
C PRO A 127 9.99 -1.39 2.55
N PHE A 128 10.16 -1.70 3.84
CA PHE A 128 11.16 -1.04 4.69
C PHE A 128 12.48 -1.80 4.67
N ASN A 129 13.58 -1.07 4.59
CA ASN A 129 14.93 -1.58 4.81
C ASN A 129 15.15 -1.92 6.30
N PRO A 130 16.20 -2.68 6.65
CA PRO A 130 16.50 -3.01 8.05
C PRO A 130 16.70 -1.80 8.98
N ASP A 131 17.03 -0.63 8.42
CA ASP A 131 17.18 0.63 9.17
C ASP A 131 15.86 1.43 9.31
N GLY A 132 14.73 0.87 8.87
CA GLY A 132 13.42 1.51 8.91
C GLY A 132 13.18 2.55 7.80
N THR A 133 14.13 2.74 6.88
CA THR A 133 13.92 3.63 5.72
C THR A 133 13.16 2.93 4.59
N TRP A 134 12.53 3.69 3.71
CA TRP A 134 11.85 3.12 2.54
C TRP A 134 12.83 2.48 1.54
N GLY A 135 12.56 1.23 1.20
CA GLY A 135 13.22 0.52 0.11
C GLY A 135 12.86 1.07 -1.28
N ILE A 136 13.67 0.69 -2.26
CA ILE A 136 13.42 1.00 -3.67
C ILE A 136 12.55 -0.07 -4.32
N LYS A 137 11.56 0.32 -5.14
CA LYS A 137 10.64 -0.61 -5.83
C LYS A 137 11.30 -1.36 -6.99
N SER A 138 12.24 -0.70 -7.64
CA SER A 138 12.90 -1.22 -8.83
C SER A 138 14.18 -0.44 -9.12
N LYS A 139 15.16 -1.10 -9.74
CA LYS A 139 16.32 -0.42 -10.35
C LYS A 139 16.29 -0.55 -11.87
N LYS A 140 16.91 0.42 -12.52
CA LYS A 140 17.26 0.33 -13.94
C LYS A 140 18.59 -0.40 -14.07
N GLN A 141 18.62 -1.46 -14.87
CA GLN A 141 19.84 -2.18 -15.22
C GLN A 141 20.12 -1.99 -16.72
N TYR A 142 21.31 -1.50 -17.07
CA TYR A 142 21.74 -1.42 -18.46
C TYR A 142 22.07 -2.81 -18.99
N ILE A 143 21.75 -3.05 -20.26
CA ILE A 143 22.12 -4.29 -20.96
C ILE A 143 23.50 -4.05 -21.58
N LEU A 144 24.46 -4.89 -21.21
CA LEU A 144 25.85 -4.78 -21.63
C LEU A 144 26.17 -5.86 -22.67
N ASP A 145 27.13 -5.57 -23.55
CA ASP A 145 27.73 -6.57 -24.46
C ASP A 145 28.79 -7.41 -23.74
N GLU A 146 29.41 -8.34 -24.48
CA GLU A 146 30.45 -9.25 -23.96
C GLU A 146 31.69 -8.52 -23.41
N ASN A 147 31.92 -7.28 -23.84
CA ASN A 147 33.03 -6.43 -23.39
C ASN A 147 32.63 -5.49 -22.24
N GLY A 148 31.39 -5.58 -21.73
CA GLY A 148 30.87 -4.72 -20.67
C GLY A 148 30.41 -3.33 -21.13
N ASN A 149 30.37 -3.06 -22.44
CA ASN A 149 29.89 -1.79 -22.97
C ASN A 149 28.36 -1.77 -23.04
N LYS A 150 27.76 -0.59 -22.86
CA LYS A 150 26.29 -0.44 -22.97
C LYS A 150 25.84 -0.69 -24.40
N MET A 151 24.86 -1.56 -24.57
CA MET A 151 24.25 -1.81 -25.87
C MET A 151 23.24 -0.72 -26.23
N TYR A 152 23.05 -0.47 -27.53
CA TYR A 152 22.07 0.47 -28.07
C TYR A 152 21.15 -0.23 -29.08
N THR A 153 19.97 0.34 -29.36
CA THR A 153 19.05 -0.16 -30.40
C THR A 153 19.12 0.75 -31.61
N GLY A 154 19.61 0.23 -32.75
CA GLY A 154 19.75 1.02 -33.98
C GLY A 154 20.57 2.29 -33.74
N THR A 155 20.03 3.43 -34.18
CA THR A 155 20.63 4.77 -34.02
C THR A 155 20.25 5.49 -32.71
N SER A 156 19.60 4.80 -31.77
CA SER A 156 19.20 5.40 -30.49
C SER A 156 20.42 5.91 -29.72
N LYS A 157 20.34 7.15 -29.22
CA LYS A 157 21.32 7.72 -28.27
C LYS A 157 21.16 7.22 -26.84
N TYR A 158 20.09 6.47 -26.55
CA TYR A 158 19.81 5.94 -25.21
C TYR A 158 20.16 4.45 -25.15
N PRO A 159 20.99 4.03 -24.18
CA PRO A 159 21.38 2.64 -24.06
C PRO A 159 20.21 1.75 -23.63
N LYS A 160 20.21 0.51 -24.13
CA LYS A 160 19.28 -0.54 -23.76
C LYS A 160 19.34 -0.77 -22.25
N SER A 161 18.17 -0.95 -21.66
CA SER A 161 18.03 -1.20 -20.24
C SER A 161 16.77 -1.98 -19.94
N ARG A 162 16.77 -2.71 -18.84
CA ARG A 162 15.59 -3.37 -18.27
C ARG A 162 15.32 -2.86 -16.86
N LYS A 163 14.06 -2.90 -16.46
CA LYS A 163 13.63 -2.66 -15.08
C LYS A 163 13.77 -3.98 -14.32
N ILE A 164 14.48 -3.96 -13.21
CA ILE A 164 14.54 -5.07 -12.25
C ILE A 164 13.68 -4.66 -11.07
N LEU A 165 12.62 -5.41 -10.79
CA LEU A 165 11.83 -5.25 -9.57
C LEU A 165 12.68 -5.68 -8.37
N MET A 166 12.53 -4.96 -7.26
CA MET A 166 13.27 -5.25 -6.01
C MET A 166 12.43 -6.06 -5.02
N VAL A 167 11.17 -6.25 -5.36
CA VAL A 167 10.17 -7.02 -4.63
C VAL A 167 9.35 -7.78 -5.67
N ASP A 168 8.90 -8.98 -5.33
CA ASP A 168 8.11 -9.84 -6.20
C ASP A 168 6.63 -9.82 -5.77
N TRP A 169 6.06 -8.62 -5.80
CA TRP A 169 4.73 -8.34 -5.25
C TRP A 169 3.65 -8.22 -6.33
N ASP A 170 4.01 -8.35 -7.61
CA ASP A 170 3.16 -8.12 -8.78
C ASP A 170 2.64 -9.42 -9.39
#